data_AF-A0ABD6B605-F1
#
_entry.id   AF-A0ABD6B605-F1
#
_cell.length_a   1.000
_cell.length_b   1.000
_cell.length_c   1.000
_cell.angle_alpha   90.00
_cell.angle_beta   90.00
_cell.angle_gamma   90.00
#
_symmetry.space_group_name_H-M   'P 1'
#
loop_
_entity.id
_entity.type
_entity.pdbx_description
1 polymer ?
#
loop_
_entity_poly.entity_id
_entity_poly.type
_entity_poly.pdbx_seq_one_letter_code
_entity_poly.pdbx_strand_id
1 'polypeptide(L)' 'ADREEIGDVLDPVYDALGVPFDPNSVGSVAAAGGSNDPKEVARALEDAIVDGRPTTVERLADTAAGRET' A
#
# COMPACT_ATOMS: atom_id res chain seq x y z
N ALA A 1 -13.17 -3.89 -9.81
CA ALA A 1 -13.08 -5.19 -9.12
C ALA A 1 -12.30 -5.04 -7.82
N ASP A 2 -10.99 -5.32 -7.76
CA ASP A 2 -10.26 -5.37 -6.47
C ASP A 2 -10.39 -4.11 -5.61
N ARG A 3 -10.30 -2.92 -6.22
CA ARG A 3 -10.48 -1.65 -5.52
C ARG A 3 -11.83 -1.53 -4.82
N GLU A 4 -12.91 -1.90 -5.51
CA GLU A 4 -14.28 -1.77 -5.00
C GLU A 4 -14.49 -2.78 -3.86
N GLU A 5 -14.03 -4.02 -4.05
CA GLU A 5 -14.10 -5.06 -3.02
C GLU A 5 -13.35 -4.67 -1.74
N ILE A 6 -12.13 -4.12 -1.88
CA ILE A 6 -11.37 -3.62 -0.73
C ILE A 6 -12.08 -2.43 -0.07
N GLY A 7 -12.64 -1.51 -0.87
CA GLY A 7 -13.39 -0.36 -0.37
C GLY A 7 -14.59 -0.78 0.48
N ASP A 8 -15.39 -1.72 -0.01
CA ASP A 8 -16.58 -2.25 0.66
C ASP A 8 -16.24 -2.90 2.02
N VAL A 9 -15.07 -3.52 2.15
CA VAL A 9 -14.59 -4.11 3.42
C VAL A 9 -14.13 -3.04 4.40
N LEU A 10 -13.51 -1.96 3.92
CA LEU A 10 -12.97 -0.91 4.78
C LEU A 10 -14.03 0.07 5.28
N ASP A 11 -15.09 0.29 4.51
CA ASP A 11 -16.21 1.17 4.86
C ASP A 11 -16.74 0.94 6.30
N PRO A 12 -17.16 -0.28 6.70
CA PRO A 12 -17.63 -0.53 8.06
C PRO A 12 -16.55 -0.38 9.14
N VAL A 13 -15.27 -0.55 8.81
CA VAL A 13 -14.15 -0.38 9.76
C VAL A 13 -13.97 1.11 10.07
N TYR A 14 -13.95 1.96 9.05
CA TYR A 14 -13.82 3.40 9.21
C TYR A 14 -15.04 4.03 9.89
N ASP A 15 -16.23 3.53 9.60
CA ASP A 15 -17.46 3.87 10.34
C ASP A 15 -17.32 3.54 11.83
N ALA A 16 -16.79 2.37 12.19
CA ALA A 16 -16.56 1.98 13.57
C ALA A 16 -15.48 2.83 14.26
N LEU A 17 -14.49 3.32 13.51
CA LEU A 17 -13.47 4.25 13.99
C LEU A 17 -13.99 5.70 14.09
N GLY A 18 -15.16 6.00 13.52
CA GLY A 18 -15.73 7.35 13.48
C GLY A 18 -14.93 8.32 12.60
N VAL A 19 -14.22 7.80 11.60
CA VAL A 19 -13.37 8.58 10.68
C VAL A 19 -13.94 8.45 9.27
N PRO A 20 -14.12 9.54 8.51
CA PRO A 20 -14.60 9.44 7.13
C PRO A 20 -13.60 8.69 6.26
N PHE A 21 -14.09 7.71 5.49
CA PHE A 21 -13.33 6.97 4.50
C PHE A 21 -13.60 7.49 3.09
N ASP A 22 -12.55 7.64 2.28
CA ASP A 22 -12.69 7.84 0.83
C ASP A 22 -12.33 6.53 0.12
N PRO A 23 -13.28 5.79 -0.47
CA PRO A 23 -12.99 4.54 -1.16
C PRO A 23 -12.08 4.72 -2.40
N ASN A 24 -11.87 5.95 -2.88
CA ASN A 24 -10.87 6.23 -3.92
C ASN A 24 -9.43 6.31 -3.39
N SER A 25 -9.23 6.30 -2.07
CA SER A 25 -7.89 6.28 -1.46
C SER A 25 -7.22 4.91 -1.58
N VAL A 26 -7.98 3.86 -1.90
CA VAL A 26 -7.46 2.51 -2.17
C VAL A 26 -7.40 2.23 -3.67
N GLY A 27 -6.48 1.37 -4.08
CA GLY A 27 -6.29 1.00 -5.47
C GLY A 27 -4.83 0.76 -5.82
N SER A 28 -4.54 0.66 -7.12
CA SER A 28 -3.17 0.48 -7.61
C SER A 28 -2.50 1.81 -7.97
N VAL A 29 -1.19 1.87 -7.76
CA VAL A 29 -0.35 3.02 -8.17
C VAL A 29 -0.51 3.30 -9.67
N ALA A 30 -0.61 2.26 -10.47
CA ALA A 30 -0.81 2.36 -11.90
C ALA A 30 -2.16 2.97 -12.30
N ALA A 31 -3.25 2.61 -11.61
CA ALA A 31 -4.56 3.21 -11.85
C ALA A 31 -4.58 4.71 -11.49
N ALA A 32 -3.72 5.14 -10.57
CA ALA A 32 -3.49 6.55 -10.24
C ALA A 32 -2.51 7.26 -11.20
N GLY A 33 -2.07 6.61 -12.27
CA GLY A 33 -1.15 7.16 -13.28
C GLY A 33 0.33 6.99 -12.98
N GLY A 34 0.69 6.23 -11.94
CA GLY A 34 2.06 5.89 -11.61
C GLY A 34 2.59 4.66 -12.36
N SER A 35 3.80 4.23 -12.01
CA SER A 35 4.41 3.04 -12.61
C SER A 35 3.69 1.74 -12.20
N ASN A 36 3.66 0.78 -13.12
CA ASN A 36 3.26 -0.61 -12.85
C ASN A 36 4.44 -1.47 -12.39
N ASP A 37 5.69 -0.97 -12.43
CA ASP A 37 6.86 -1.74 -12.01
C ASP A 37 7.05 -1.65 -10.48
N PRO A 38 6.95 -2.76 -9.73
CA PRO A 38 7.05 -2.74 -8.28
C PRO A 38 8.40 -2.24 -7.75
N LYS A 39 9.49 -2.48 -8.50
CA LYS A 39 10.83 -2.02 -8.09
C LYS A 39 10.95 -0.52 -8.21
N GLU A 40 10.44 0.05 -9.29
CA GLU A 40 10.38 1.51 -9.49
C GLU A 40 9.53 2.18 -8.38
N VAL A 41 8.34 1.63 -8.09
CA VAL A 41 7.47 2.15 -7.03
C VAL A 41 8.15 2.07 -5.66
N ALA A 42 8.72 0.92 -5.31
CA ALA A 42 9.43 0.74 -4.05
C ALA A 42 10.58 1.73 -3.92
N ARG A 43 11.35 1.94 -4.99
CA ARG A 43 12.48 2.86 -4.96
C ARG A 43 12.06 4.32 -4.79
N ALA A 44 11.00 4.74 -5.49
CA ALA A 44 10.45 6.08 -5.33
C ALA A 44 9.95 6.32 -3.90
N LEU A 45 9.31 5.31 -3.29
CA LEU A 45 8.85 5.39 -1.91
C LEU A 45 10.02 5.44 -0.91
N GLU A 46 11.04 4.61 -1.10
CA GLU A 46 12.28 4.66 -0.32
C GLU A 46 12.90 6.06 -0.38
N ASP A 47 13.12 6.60 -1.58
CA ASP A 47 13.76 7.90 -1.75
C ASP A 47 12.95 9.03 -1.09
N ALA A 48 11.62 8.99 -1.19
CA ALA A 48 10.71 9.97 -0.57
C ALA A 48 10.68 9.87 0.97
N ILE A 49 10.64 8.65 1.52
CA ILE A 49 10.63 8.43 2.97
C ILE A 49 11.99 8.79 3.57
N VAL A 50 13.08 8.39 2.92
CA VAL A 50 14.43 8.61 3.45
C VAL A 50 14.77 10.09 3.51
N ASP A 51 14.38 10.87 2.50
CA ASP A 51 14.60 12.32 2.45
C ASP A 51 16.07 12.68 2.76
N GLY A 52 17.00 11.96 2.11
CA GLY A 52 18.45 12.16 2.27
C GLY A 52 19.07 11.69 3.60
N ARG A 53 18.29 11.10 4.51
CA ARG A 53 18.82 10.57 5.78
C ARG A 53 19.62 9.29 5.57
N PRO A 54 20.62 8.99 6.43
CA PRO A 54 21.32 7.71 6.35
C PRO A 54 20.37 6.55 6.67
N THR A 55 20.43 5.49 5.86
CA THR A 55 19.56 4.31 5.99
C THR A 55 20.30 3.00 5.86
N THR A 56 19.69 1.94 6.41
CA THR A 56 20.14 0.55 6.28
C THR A 56 18.95 -0.27 5.79
N VAL A 57 19.16 -1.08 4.76
CA VAL A 57 18.14 -1.96 4.19
C VAL A 57 18.43 -3.39 4.61
N GLU A 58 17.50 -4.01 5.33
CA GLU A 58 17.55 -5.43 5.67
C GLU A 58 16.47 -6.18 4.90
N ARG A 59 16.88 -7.21 4.15
CA ARG A 59 15.94 -8.07 3.42
C ARG A 59 15.52 -9.21 4.32
N LEU A 60 14.26 -9.20 4.74
CA LEU A 60 13.68 -10.33 5.45
C LEU A 60 13.59 -11.53 4.50
N ALA A 61 13.94 -12.71 5.00
CA ALA A 61 13.71 -13.95 4.26
C ALA A 61 12.20 -14.10 4.01
N ASP A 62 11.83 -14.65 2.85
CA ASP A 62 10.44 -14.95 2.50
C ASP A 62 9.81 -15.80 3.61
N THR A 63 9.06 -15.16 4.51
CA THR A 63 8.24 -15.87 5.46
C THR A 63 7.02 -16.35 4.70
N ALA A 64 6.97 -17.66 4.45
CA ALA A 64 5.75 -18.36 4.03
C ALA A 64 4.55 -18.14 5.00
N ALA A 65 4.74 -17.41 6.10
CA ALA A 65 3.72 -17.02 7.08
C ALA A 65 2.69 -15.98 6.58
N GLY A 66 2.90 -15.35 5.40
CA GLY A 66 1.98 -14.34 4.88
C GLY A 66 0.86 -14.85 3.95
N ARG A 67 0.86 -16.14 3.58
CA ARG A 67 -0.25 -16.76 2.83
C ARG A 67 -1.07 -17.61 3.79
N GLU A 68 -1.96 -16.96 4.55
CA GLU A 68 -3.09 -17.69 5.12
C GLU A 68 -4.00 -18.07 3.93
N THR A 69 -4.11 -19.37 3.70
CA THR A 69 -4.86 -20.02 2.61
C THR A 69 -6.36 -19.92 2.79
#